data_AF-A0AAD7WIU3-F1
#
_entry.id   AF-A0AAD7WIU3-F1
#
_cell.length_a   1.000
_cell.length_b   1.000
_cell.length_c   1.000
_cell.angle_alpha   90.00
_cell.angle_beta   90.00
_cell.angle_gamma   90.00
#
_symmetry.space_group_name_H-M   'P 1'
#
loop_
_entity.id
_entity.type
_entity.pdbx_description
1 polymer ?
#
loop_
_entity_poly.entity_id
_entity_poly.type
_entity_poly.pdbx_seq_one_letter_code
_entity_poly.pdbx_strand_id
1 'polypeptide(L)'
;MFGQELRTPVDLVFGAPPKPEVEGGHEMDYLRRLQERLQVAHVFSCQAQASSGARQKRTYDTRCWGQDFTPGDRVWIYCPSQTKGMSSKLRSHWQGPGEILQRLG
;
A
#
# COMPACT_ATOMS: atom_id res chain seq x y z
N MET A 1 -3.05 7.87 -11.02
CA MET A 1 -3.60 6.91 -10.04
C MET A 1 -4.79 6.24 -10.73
N PHE A 2 -4.72 4.94 -10.99
CA PHE A 2 -5.57 4.26 -11.99
C PHE A 2 -7.07 4.50 -11.73
N GLY A 3 -7.79 4.93 -12.77
CA GLY A 3 -9.23 5.23 -12.74
C GLY A 3 -10.12 4.00 -12.92
N GLN A 4 -9.53 2.81 -12.96
CA GLN A 4 -10.19 1.51 -13.07
C GLN A 4 -9.66 0.61 -11.95
N GLU A 5 -10.50 -0.33 -11.48
CA GLU A 5 -10.04 -1.40 -10.60
C GLU A 5 -8.93 -2.16 -11.33
N LEU A 6 -7.76 -2.24 -10.69
CA LEU A 6 -6.69 -3.12 -11.15
C LEU A 6 -7.26 -4.53 -11.08
N ARG A 7 -7.42 -5.19 -12.24
CA ARG A 7 -7.75 -6.61 -12.27
C ARG A 7 -6.66 -7.33 -11.49
N THR A 8 -7.05 -7.97 -10.39
CA THR A 8 -6.17 -8.86 -9.65
C THR A 8 -5.65 -9.92 -10.61
N PRO A 9 -4.33 -10.08 -10.77
CA PRO A 9 -3.77 -11.16 -11.56
C PRO A 9 -4.44 -12.48 -11.21
N VAL A 10 -4.85 -13.24 -12.24
CA VAL A 10 -5.56 -14.52 -12.09
C VAL A 10 -4.78 -15.47 -11.18
N ASP A 11 -3.45 -15.42 -11.24
CA ASP A 11 -2.54 -16.24 -10.44
C ASP A 11 -2.64 -15.96 -8.92
N LEU A 12 -3.04 -14.76 -8.50
CA LEU A 12 -3.26 -14.46 -7.07
C LEU A 12 -4.59 -15.01 -6.56
N VAL A 13 -5.58 -15.17 -7.45
CA VAL A 13 -6.91 -15.68 -7.10
C VAL A 13 -6.93 -17.21 -7.13
N PHE A 14 -6.28 -17.80 -8.13
CA PHE A 14 -6.31 -19.25 -8.39
C PHE A 14 -5.01 -19.97 -8.03
N GLY A 15 -3.96 -19.24 -7.66
CA GLY A 15 -2.64 -19.82 -7.42
C GLY A 15 -1.88 -20.14 -8.71
N ALA A 16 -0.68 -20.70 -8.56
CA ALA A 16 0.09 -21.17 -9.70
C ALA A 16 -0.61 -22.37 -10.35
N PRO A 17 -0.69 -22.44 -11.69
CA PRO A 17 -1.24 -23.60 -12.37
C PRO A 17 -0.45 -24.88 -12.00
N PRO A 18 -1.12 -26.04 -11.97
CA PRO A 18 -0.46 -27.32 -11.69
C PRO A 18 0.67 -27.56 -12.70
N LYS A 19 1.77 -28.17 -12.24
CA LYS A 19 2.88 -28.52 -13.12
C LYS A 19 2.36 -29.47 -14.21
N PRO A 20 2.66 -29.23 -15.49
CA PRO A 20 2.22 -30.11 -16.56
C PRO A 20 2.82 -31.51 -16.38
N GLU A 21 2.02 -32.54 -16.65
CA GLU A 21 2.40 -33.96 -16.55
C GLU A 21 3.40 -34.40 -17.64
N VAL A 22 3.53 -33.59 -18.69
CA VAL A 22 4.45 -33.81 -19.82
C VAL A 22 5.54 -32.74 -19.78
N GLU A 23 6.82 -33.15 -19.82
CA GLU A 23 7.94 -32.25 -20.11
C GLU A 23 7.74 -31.67 -21.51
N GLY A 24 7.17 -30.47 -21.60
CA GLY A 24 6.99 -29.82 -22.89
C GLY A 24 8.33 -29.38 -23.50
N GLY A 25 8.36 -29.33 -24.83
CA GLY A 25 9.57 -28.98 -25.59
C GLY A 25 10.03 -27.53 -25.42
N HIS A 26 10.91 -27.08 -26.31
CA HIS A 26 11.61 -25.79 -26.27
C HIS A 26 10.72 -24.54 -26.01
N GLU A 27 9.44 -24.58 -26.42
CA GLU A 27 8.46 -23.51 -26.15
C GLU A 27 8.14 -23.38 -24.65
N MET A 28 8.05 -24.49 -23.92
CA MET A 28 7.84 -24.49 -22.46
C MET A 28 9.05 -24.00 -21.68
N ASP A 29 10.27 -24.19 -22.21
CA ASP A 29 11.49 -23.63 -21.61
C ASP A 29 11.54 -22.11 -21.73
N TYR A 30 11.13 -21.57 -22.88
CA TYR A 30 11.01 -20.12 -23.05
C TYR A 30 9.97 -19.53 -22.08
N LEU A 31 8.78 -20.15 -21.99
CA LEU A 31 7.73 -19.72 -21.07
C LEU A 31 8.20 -19.75 -19.61
N ARG A 32 8.90 -20.82 -19.19
CA ARG A 32 9.46 -20.95 -17.84
C ARG A 32 10.46 -19.83 -17.53
N ARG A 33 11.42 -19.59 -18.42
CA ARG A 33 12.41 -18.51 -18.28
C ARG A 33 11.75 -17.13 -18.24
N LEU A 34 10.68 -16.92 -19.02
CA LEU A 34 9.92 -15.68 -18.99
C LEU A 34 9.22 -15.48 -17.64
N GLN A 35 8.54 -16.51 -17.13
CA GLN A 35 7.88 -16.47 -15.82
C GLN A 35 8.88 -16.18 -14.69
N GLU A 36 10.02 -16.87 -14.67
CA GLU A 36 11.09 -16.64 -13.68
C GLU A 36 11.58 -15.19 -13.72
N ARG A 37 11.83 -14.64 -14.90
CA ARG A 37 12.26 -13.24 -15.06
C ARG A 37 11.21 -12.24 -14.58
N LEU A 38 9.93 -12.49 -14.86
CA LEU A 38 8.83 -11.64 -14.39
C LEU A 38 8.68 -11.69 -12.87
N GLN A 39 8.80 -12.87 -12.28
CA GLN A 39 8.78 -13.04 -10.82
C GLN A 39 9.92 -12.28 -10.16
N VAL A 40 11.15 -12.39 -10.69
CA VAL A 40 12.31 -11.64 -10.17
C VAL A 40 12.09 -10.14 -10.28
N ALA A 41 11.64 -9.64 -11.44
CA ALA A 41 11.36 -8.23 -11.64
C ALA A 41 10.25 -7.71 -10.69
N HIS A 42 9.20 -8.51 -10.46
CA HIS A 42 8.13 -8.19 -9.53
C HIS A 42 8.62 -8.10 -8.09
N VAL A 43 9.35 -9.12 -7.61
CA VAL A 43 9.93 -9.11 -6.25
C VAL A 43 10.85 -7.91 -6.05
N PHE A 44 11.72 -7.64 -7.01
CA PHE A 44 12.60 -6.47 -7.00
C PHE A 44 11.80 -5.17 -6.89
N SER A 45 10.76 -5.02 -7.70
CA SER A 45 9.90 -3.83 -7.70
C SER A 45 9.17 -3.65 -6.37
N CYS A 46 8.64 -4.73 -5.78
CA CYS A 46 7.99 -4.70 -4.47
C CYS A 46 8.96 -4.26 -3.36
N GLN A 47 10.19 -4.79 -3.36
CA GLN A 47 11.22 -4.42 -2.38
C GLN A 47 11.67 -2.96 -2.54
N ALA A 48 11.89 -2.52 -3.78
CA ALA A 48 12.23 -1.13 -4.09
C ALA A 48 11.09 -0.17 -3.66
N GLN A 49 9.84 -0.54 -3.91
CA GLN A 49 8.69 0.24 -3.48
C GLN A 49 8.59 0.33 -1.95
N ALA A 50 8.75 -0.78 -1.24
CA ALA A 50 8.70 -0.82 0.21
C ALA A 50 9.81 0.04 0.86
N SER A 51 11.04 -0.10 0.37
CA SER A 51 12.19 0.67 0.86
C SER A 51 12.07 2.16 0.56
N SER A 52 11.65 2.53 -0.66
CA SER A 52 11.38 3.92 -1.04
C SER A 52 10.27 4.52 -0.18
N GLY A 53 9.17 3.79 0.04
CA GLY A 53 8.07 4.20 0.91
C GLY A 53 8.52 4.44 2.35
N ALA A 54 9.34 3.55 2.92
CA ALA A 54 9.89 3.72 4.26
C ALA A 54 10.81 4.96 4.36
N ARG A 55 11.65 5.20 3.35
CA ARG A 55 12.51 6.39 3.27
C ARG A 55 11.68 7.67 3.17
N GLN A 56 10.63 7.66 2.34
CA GLN A 56 9.73 8.80 2.19
C GLN A 56 9.01 9.11 3.49
N LYS A 57 8.48 8.09 4.18
CA LYS A 57 7.85 8.25 5.51
C LYS A 57 8.82 8.87 6.51
N ARG A 58 10.05 8.33 6.63
CA ARG A 58 11.06 8.88 7.55
C ARG A 58 11.36 10.35 7.25
N THR A 59 11.52 10.70 5.98
CA THR A 59 11.79 12.09 5.55
C THR A 59 10.61 13.00 5.86
N TYR A 60 9.37 12.52 5.65
CA TYR A 60 8.16 13.25 6.01
C TYR A 60 8.10 13.48 7.53
N ASP A 61 8.23 12.43 8.33
CA ASP A 61 8.18 12.49 9.79
C ASP A 61 9.26 13.43 10.36
N THR A 62 10.48 13.46 9.79
CA THR A 62 11.53 14.41 10.20
C THR A 62 11.18 15.87 9.92
N ARG A 63 10.24 16.14 9.01
CA ARG A 63 9.75 17.50 8.71
C ARG A 63 8.47 17.84 9.47
N CYS A 64 7.89 16.89 10.21
CA CYS A 64 6.64 17.07 10.95
C CYS A 64 6.82 17.72 12.34
N TRP A 65 7.87 18.51 12.55
CA TRP A 65 8.03 19.27 13.80
C TRP A 65 7.00 20.41 13.82
N GLY A 66 5.82 20.09 14.34
CA GLY A 66 4.79 21.06 14.71
C GLY A 66 5.05 21.63 16.11
N GLN A 67 4.31 22.68 16.44
CA GLN A 67 4.27 23.21 17.81
C GLN A 67 3.72 22.13 18.76
N ASP A 68 4.27 22.03 19.96
CA ASP A 68 3.72 21.16 21.00
C ASP A 68 2.29 21.59 21.32
N PHE A 69 1.38 20.63 21.36
CA PHE A 69 0.01 20.91 21.75
C PHE A 69 -0.14 21.02 23.26
N THR A 70 -0.95 21.98 23.68
CA THR A 70 -1.27 22.27 25.07
C THR A 70 -2.74 22.00 25.38
N PRO A 71 -3.10 21.69 26.63
CA PRO A 71 -4.50 21.62 27.02
C PRO A 71 -5.25 22.93 26.68
N GLY A 72 -6.41 22.81 26.05
CA GLY A 72 -7.20 23.93 25.52
C GLY A 72 -7.03 24.19 24.02
N ASP A 73 -6.02 23.58 23.38
CA ASP A 73 -5.83 23.73 21.93
C ASP A 73 -6.91 23.00 21.14
N ARG A 74 -7.43 23.67 20.09
CA ARG A 74 -8.38 23.08 19.16
C ARG A 74 -7.65 22.34 18.05
N VAL A 75 -7.94 21.06 17.91
CA VAL A 75 -7.28 20.18 16.96
C VAL A 75 -8.27 19.43 16.09
N TRP A 76 -7.82 19.09 14.89
CA TRP A 76 -8.49 18.14 14.01
C TRP A 76 -7.82 16.77 14.17
N ILE A 77 -8.62 15.74 14.38
CA ILE A 77 -8.15 14.38 14.62
C ILE A 77 -8.21 13.62 13.29
N TYR A 78 -7.09 13.02 12.91
CA TYR A 78 -7.04 12.13 11.75
C TYR A 78 -7.67 10.77 12.11
N CYS A 79 -8.87 10.54 11.60
CA CYS A 79 -9.66 9.32 11.81
C CYS A 79 -10.07 8.74 10.44
N PRO A 80 -9.21 7.95 9.78
CA PRO A 80 -9.55 7.31 8.51
C PRO A 80 -10.55 6.16 8.73
N SER A 81 -11.85 6.48 8.72
CA SER A 81 -12.90 5.47 8.85
C SER A 81 -13.22 4.80 7.51
N GLN A 82 -13.26 3.47 7.51
CA GLN A 82 -13.69 2.70 6.34
C GLN A 82 -15.18 2.31 6.47
N THR A 83 -16.07 3.18 6.00
CA THR A 83 -17.46 2.83 5.74
C THR A 83 -17.55 2.11 4.40
N LYS A 84 -18.15 0.91 4.39
CA LYS A 84 -18.43 0.16 3.16
C LYS A 84 -19.35 0.98 2.25
N GLY A 85 -19.06 1.00 0.95
CA GLY A 85 -19.90 1.68 -0.05
C GLY A 85 -19.57 3.14 -0.36
N MET A 86 -18.60 3.76 0.32
CA MET A 86 -18.12 5.10 -0.02
C MET A 86 -16.65 5.08 -0.44
N SER A 87 -16.29 5.85 -1.47
CA SER A 87 -14.88 6.05 -1.86
C SER A 87 -14.13 6.81 -0.77
N SER A 88 -12.91 6.39 -0.44
CA SER A 88 -12.05 7.08 0.53
C SER A 88 -11.63 8.48 0.05
N LYS A 89 -11.64 8.73 -1.27
CA LYS A 89 -11.26 10.03 -1.85
C LYS A 89 -12.31 11.11 -1.65
N LEU A 90 -13.57 10.73 -1.51
CA LEU A 90 -14.70 11.67 -1.36
C LEU A 90 -15.04 11.95 0.10
N ARG A 91 -14.22 11.44 1.04
CA ARG A 91 -14.48 11.54 2.47
C ARG A 91 -13.40 12.39 3.15
N SER A 92 -13.82 13.19 4.12
CA SER A 92 -12.89 13.82 5.05
C SER A 92 -12.39 12.76 6.03
N HIS A 93 -11.08 12.60 6.13
CA HIS A 93 -10.45 11.79 7.17
C HIS A 93 -10.24 12.58 8.47
N TRP A 94 -10.59 13.86 8.50
CA TRP A 94 -10.42 14.75 9.64
C TRP A 94 -11.75 14.90 10.37
N GLN A 95 -11.75 14.60 11.66
CA GLN A 95 -12.87 14.82 12.57
C GLN A 95 -12.54 15.96 13.53
N GLY A 96 -13.49 16.85 13.79
CA GLY A 96 -13.26 17.98 14.70
C GLY A 96 -14.26 19.12 14.54
N PRO A 97 -14.06 20.22 15.29
CA PRO A 97 -12.91 20.48 16.16
C PRO A 97 -12.99 19.73 17.50
N GLY A 98 -11.90 19.09 17.91
CA GLY A 98 -11.70 18.55 19.26
C GLY A 98 -10.85 19.51 20.11
N GLU A 99 -10.89 19.35 21.42
CA GLU A 99 -10.07 20.10 22.38
C GLU A 99 -9.17 19.15 23.15
N ILE A 100 -7.92 19.54 23.36
CA ILE A 100 -6.98 18.74 24.14
C ILE A 100 -7.26 18.96 25.62
N LEU A 101 -7.63 17.89 26.32
CA LEU A 101 -7.93 17.95 27.76
C LEU A 101 -6.67 17.86 28.62
N GLN A 102 -5.74 17.00 28.23
CA GLN A 102 -4.55 16.72 29.01
C GLN A 102 -3.43 16.19 28.11
N ARG A 103 -2.18 16.55 28.43
CA ARG A 103 -0.99 15.95 27.83
C ARG A 103 -0.55 14.74 28.66
N LEU A 104 -0.40 13.59 28.01
CA LEU A 104 0.25 12.44 28.62
C LEU A 104 1.77 12.61 28.41
N GLY A 105 2.50 12.66 29.53
CA GLY A 105 3.96 12.76 29.55
C GLY A 105 4.64 11.40 29.45
#